data_AF-A0A920PKC7-F1
#
_entry.id   AF-A0A920PKC7-F1
#
_cell.length_a   1.000
_cell.length_b   1.000
_cell.length_c   1.000
_cell.angle_alpha   90.00
_cell.angle_beta   90.00
_cell.angle_gamma   90.00
#
_symmetry.space_group_name_H-M   'P 1'
#
loop_
_entity.id
_entity.type
_entity.pdbx_description
1 polymer ?
#
loop_
_entity_poly.entity_id
_entity_poly.type
_entity_poly.pdbx_seq_one_letter_code
_entity_poly.pdbx_strand_id
1 'polypeptide(L)'
;MVSVKAVDEKYPLRGTAEVAEQPYSQGSAAGNIPATGESWAHSRLFAQAQFDIGDLVQLGEKSFKVSHALITEPDDFGSFFRMAAPRIMIRLSDLRATGLITSSSRAHYRIQLAGTRDALNAFSKWLDRQDFGGLERRSLQDAQPSVRTALERASSFLGWQACRW
;
A
#
# COMPACT_ATOMS: atom_id res chain seq x y z
N MET A 1 1.26 9.96 -16.09
CA MET A 1 0.12 9.29 -15.45
C MET A 1 0.34 9.30 -13.94
N VAL A 2 -0.62 9.81 -13.17
CA VAL A 2 -0.56 9.89 -11.70
C VAL A 2 -1.57 8.92 -11.12
N SER A 3 -1.22 8.26 -10.01
CA SER A 3 -2.16 7.42 -9.27
C SER A 3 -2.64 8.13 -8.01
N VAL A 4 -3.94 8.06 -7.72
CA VAL A 4 -4.49 8.57 -6.45
C VAL A 4 -4.72 7.40 -5.50
N LYS A 5 -4.35 7.57 -4.23
CA LYS A 5 -4.66 6.63 -3.15
C LYS A 5 -5.40 7.36 -2.06
N ALA A 6 -6.53 6.79 -1.66
CA ALA A 6 -7.31 7.31 -0.56
C ALA A 6 -7.16 6.37 0.64
N VAL A 7 -6.82 6.92 1.81
CA VAL A 7 -6.57 6.15 3.04
C VAL A 7 -7.47 6.58 4.19
N ASP A 8 -7.83 5.65 5.05
CA ASP A 8 -8.57 5.92 6.28
C ASP A 8 -7.63 6.13 7.48
N GLU A 9 -8.20 6.48 8.63
CA GLU A 9 -7.47 6.80 9.86
C GLU A 9 -6.67 5.63 10.44
N LYS A 10 -6.93 4.39 10.01
CA LYS A 10 -6.21 3.20 10.49
C LYS A 10 -4.97 2.91 9.65
N TYR A 11 -4.72 3.70 8.62
CA TYR A 11 -3.54 3.55 7.78
C TYR A 11 -2.29 4.15 8.44
N PRO A 12 -1.13 3.49 8.36
CA PRO A 12 -0.92 2.12 7.85
C PRO A 12 -1.15 1.06 8.95
N LEU A 13 -1.74 -0.09 8.60
CA LEU A 13 -1.86 -1.21 9.54
C LEU A 13 -0.55 -1.98 9.77
N ARG A 14 0.43 -1.82 8.88
CA ARG A 14 1.74 -2.46 8.97
C ARG A 14 2.81 -1.54 8.37
N GLY A 15 3.96 -1.49 9.03
CA GLY A 15 5.07 -0.61 8.65
C GLY A 15 4.77 0.85 8.95
N THR A 16 5.64 1.74 8.47
CA THR A 16 5.56 3.17 8.74
C THR A 16 5.59 3.93 7.43
N ALA A 17 4.65 4.83 7.22
CA ALA A 17 4.73 5.79 6.12
C ALA A 17 5.71 6.88 6.49
N GLU A 18 6.56 7.29 5.55
CA GLU A 18 7.52 8.36 5.77
C GLU A 18 7.18 9.56 4.90
N VAL A 19 7.18 10.73 5.51
CA VAL A 19 6.90 12.01 4.86
C VAL A 19 8.00 13.01 5.18
N ALA A 20 8.08 14.06 4.38
CA ALA A 20 9.01 15.15 4.58
C ALA A 20 8.37 16.50 4.28
N GLU A 21 8.90 17.55 4.90
CA GLU A 21 8.52 18.95 4.66
C GLU A 21 9.11 19.52 3.37
N GLN A 22 10.01 18.78 2.71
CA GLN A 22 10.60 19.15 1.43
C GLN A 22 10.71 17.90 0.53
N PRO A 23 10.49 18.03 -0.79
CA PRO A 23 10.72 16.93 -1.71
C PRO A 23 12.17 16.47 -1.68
N TYR A 24 12.39 15.15 -1.79
CA TYR A 24 13.72 14.51 -1.83
C TYR A 24 14.61 14.70 -0.59
N SER A 25 14.07 15.22 0.51
CA SER A 25 14.79 15.23 1.79
C SER A 25 14.59 13.92 2.55
N GLN A 26 15.29 13.78 3.67
CA GLN A 26 15.15 12.61 4.53
C GLN A 26 13.74 12.58 5.14
N GLY A 27 13.03 11.48 4.92
CA GLY A 27 11.71 11.26 5.48
C GLY A 27 11.75 11.00 6.99
N SER A 28 10.67 11.36 7.66
CA SER A 28 10.38 10.97 9.04
C SER A 28 9.06 10.22 9.11
N ALA A 29 8.89 9.40 10.14
CA ALA A 29 7.66 8.65 10.37
C ALA A 29 6.45 9.59 10.43
N ALA A 30 5.48 9.36 9.54
CA ALA A 30 4.23 10.10 9.55
C ALA A 30 3.42 9.73 10.80
N GLY A 31 3.10 10.72 11.62
CA GLY A 31 2.29 10.50 12.83
C GLY A 31 0.79 10.33 12.56
N ASN A 32 0.30 10.82 11.41
CA ASN A 32 -1.11 10.81 11.00
C ASN A 32 -1.19 10.75 9.47
N ILE A 33 -2.38 10.49 8.92
CA ILE A 33 -2.69 10.61 7.48
C ILE A 33 -2.92 12.07 7.04
N PRO A 34 -3.03 12.40 5.74
CA PRO A 34 -3.40 13.74 5.29
C PRO A 34 -4.67 14.25 6.00
N ALA A 35 -4.68 15.53 6.38
CA ALA A 35 -5.87 16.20 6.88
C ALA A 35 -6.96 16.29 5.80
N THR A 36 -8.20 16.53 6.21
CA THR A 36 -9.29 16.76 5.25
C THR A 36 -8.96 17.96 4.36
N GLY A 37 -9.06 17.79 3.04
CA GLY A 37 -8.69 18.82 2.06
C GLY A 37 -7.17 18.98 1.83
N GLU A 38 -6.35 18.14 2.45
CA GLU A 38 -4.91 18.07 2.19
C GLU A 38 -4.54 16.81 1.41
N SER A 39 -3.36 16.85 0.78
CA SER A 39 -2.77 15.72 0.09
C SER A 39 -1.29 15.61 0.37
N TRP A 40 -0.76 14.39 0.23
CA TRP A 40 0.68 14.16 0.17
C TRP A 40 1.04 13.72 -1.23
N ALA A 41 2.08 14.31 -1.80
CA ALA A 41 2.54 14.00 -3.14
C ALA A 41 3.87 13.26 -3.08
N HIS A 42 4.04 12.21 -3.88
CA HIS A 42 5.34 11.56 -4.04
C HIS A 42 6.39 12.57 -4.52
N SER A 43 7.61 12.57 -3.97
CA SER A 43 8.67 13.57 -4.29
C SER A 43 8.89 13.82 -5.79
N ARG A 44 8.84 12.76 -6.61
CA ARG A 44 8.87 12.85 -8.08
C ARG A 44 7.82 13.76 -8.72
N LEU A 45 6.64 13.95 -8.12
CA LEU A 45 5.58 14.80 -8.69
C LEU A 45 5.91 16.28 -8.67
N PHE A 46 6.62 16.75 -7.64
CA PHE A 46 7.01 18.17 -7.52
C PHE A 46 7.83 18.61 -8.73
N ALA A 47 8.80 17.78 -9.15
CA ALA A 47 9.61 18.06 -10.34
C ALA A 47 8.83 17.89 -11.66
N GLN A 48 7.88 16.96 -11.73
CA GLN A 48 7.15 16.65 -12.97
C GLN A 48 6.02 17.63 -13.27
N ALA A 49 5.32 18.09 -12.23
CA ALA A 49 4.15 18.96 -12.35
C ALA A 49 4.44 20.39 -11.87
N GLN A 50 5.67 20.68 -11.46
CA GLN A 50 6.17 22.02 -11.13
C GLN A 50 5.31 22.76 -10.09
N PHE A 51 5.03 22.07 -8.99
CA PHE A 51 4.37 22.65 -7.81
C PHE A 51 5.24 22.43 -6.58
N ASP A 52 4.97 23.19 -5.53
CA ASP A 52 5.66 23.15 -4.26
C ASP A 52 4.75 22.68 -3.11
N ILE A 53 5.35 22.41 -1.95
CA ILE A 53 4.58 22.17 -0.72
C ILE A 53 3.88 23.47 -0.33
N GLY A 54 2.58 23.35 -0.02
CA GLY A 54 1.69 24.48 0.23
C GLY A 54 0.76 24.79 -0.95
N ASP A 55 1.10 24.35 -2.16
CA ASP A 55 0.29 24.60 -3.34
C ASP A 55 -1.01 23.79 -3.37
N LEU A 56 -1.96 24.26 -4.18
CA LEU A 56 -3.19 23.54 -4.46
C LEU A 56 -3.04 22.68 -5.71
N VAL A 57 -3.31 21.39 -5.57
CA VAL A 57 -3.40 20.44 -6.69
C VAL A 57 -4.85 20.04 -6.92
N GLN A 58 -5.29 20.07 -8.18
CA GLN A 58 -6.63 19.66 -8.55
C GLN A 58 -6.68 18.16 -8.83
N LEU A 59 -7.58 17.45 -8.15
CA LEU A 59 -7.87 16.04 -8.34
C LEU A 59 -9.34 15.87 -8.74
N GLY A 60 -9.59 15.75 -10.04
CA GLY A 60 -10.95 15.77 -10.59
C GLY A 60 -11.64 17.09 -10.24
N GLU A 61 -12.73 17.01 -9.49
CA GLU A 61 -13.58 18.16 -9.15
C GLU A 61 -13.17 18.87 -7.84
N LYS A 62 -12.15 18.38 -7.11
CA LYS A 62 -11.74 18.93 -5.82
C LYS A 62 -10.25 19.29 -5.81
N SER A 63 -9.94 20.45 -5.24
CA SER A 63 -8.57 20.88 -4.98
C SER A 63 -8.10 20.51 -3.58
N PHE A 64 -6.83 20.15 -3.47
CA PHE A 64 -6.17 19.73 -2.23
C PHE A 64 -4.90 20.53 -2.02
N LYS A 65 -4.65 20.97 -0.79
CA LYS A 65 -3.37 21.58 -0.42
C LYS A 65 -2.32 20.48 -0.24
N VAL A 66 -1.20 20.55 -0.93
CA VAL A 66 -0.08 19.62 -0.74
C VAL A 66 0.60 19.96 0.57
N SER A 67 0.44 19.13 1.60
CA SER A 67 1.03 19.41 2.92
C SER A 67 2.39 18.77 3.12
N HIS A 68 2.68 17.65 2.45
CA HIS A 68 3.95 16.93 2.62
C HIS A 68 4.41 16.24 1.32
N ALA A 69 5.72 16.01 1.23
CA ALA A 69 6.30 15.07 0.29
C ALA A 69 6.25 13.64 0.87
N LEU A 70 5.65 12.71 0.13
CA LEU A 70 5.63 11.30 0.46
C LEU A 70 6.93 10.63 0.02
N ILE A 71 7.66 10.07 0.99
CA ILE A 71 8.97 9.44 0.79
C ILE A 71 8.83 7.92 0.68
N THR A 72 8.16 7.30 1.66
CA THR A 72 8.02 5.84 1.75
C THR A 72 6.57 5.46 2.02
N GLU A 73 6.05 4.50 1.24
CA GLU A 73 4.75 3.86 1.48
C GLU A 73 4.96 2.43 2.02
N PRO A 74 4.45 2.09 3.22
CA PRO A 74 4.74 0.81 3.87
C PRO A 74 3.93 -0.36 3.33
N ASP A 75 2.96 -0.12 2.45
CA ASP A 75 2.09 -1.14 1.86
C ASP A 75 2.33 -1.30 0.35
N ASP A 76 3.44 -0.77 -0.17
CA ASP A 76 3.87 -0.91 -1.57
C ASP A 76 4.67 -2.21 -1.81
N PHE A 77 4.15 -3.33 -1.29
CA PHE A 77 4.77 -4.64 -1.49
C PHE A 77 4.19 -5.32 -2.75
N GLY A 78 5.00 -5.42 -3.81
CA GLY A 78 4.84 -6.43 -4.85
C GLY A 78 4.07 -6.03 -6.10
N SER A 79 4.32 -4.86 -6.68
CA SER A 79 4.05 -4.64 -8.11
C SER A 79 5.04 -3.63 -8.68
N PHE A 80 5.97 -4.10 -9.53
CA PHE A 80 6.91 -3.26 -10.28
C PHE A 80 6.19 -2.10 -11.02
N PHE A 81 4.94 -2.31 -11.47
CA PHE A 81 4.14 -1.27 -12.13
C PHE A 81 3.65 -0.17 -11.17
N ARG A 82 3.51 -0.44 -9.87
CA ARG A 82 3.08 0.56 -8.87
C ARG A 82 4.21 1.49 -8.45
N MET A 83 5.46 1.02 -8.53
CA MET A 83 6.66 1.85 -8.37
C MET A 83 6.85 2.84 -9.53
N ALA A 84 6.32 2.54 -10.73
CA ALA A 84 6.58 3.34 -11.93
C ALA A 84 5.83 4.69 -11.94
N ALA A 85 4.58 4.72 -11.47
CA ALA A 85 3.74 5.92 -11.48
C ALA A 85 3.76 6.63 -10.12
N PRO A 86 4.25 7.88 -10.03
CA PRO A 86 4.24 8.61 -8.79
C PRO A 86 2.79 8.88 -8.32
N ARG A 87 2.60 8.89 -7.00
CA ARG A 87 1.28 8.82 -6.35
C ARG A 87 0.96 10.07 -5.56
N ILE A 88 -0.33 10.42 -5.51
CA ILE A 88 -0.90 11.37 -4.57
C ILE A 88 -1.77 10.62 -3.56
N MET A 89 -1.55 10.87 -2.27
CA MET A 89 -2.31 10.31 -1.17
C MET A 89 -3.28 11.36 -0.61
N ILE A 90 -4.54 10.98 -0.45
CA ILE A 90 -5.60 11.80 0.17
C ILE A 90 -6.33 10.99 1.24
N ARG A 91 -7.18 11.66 2.02
CA ARG A 91 -8.09 11.00 2.94
C ARG A 91 -9.24 10.32 2.20
N LEU A 92 -9.65 9.14 2.67
CA LEU A 92 -10.74 8.36 2.07
C LEU A 92 -12.08 9.10 2.08
N SER A 93 -12.35 9.89 3.13
CA SER A 93 -13.56 10.71 3.22
C SER A 93 -13.65 11.77 2.11
N ASP A 94 -12.52 12.20 1.56
CA ASP A 94 -12.48 13.19 0.49
C ASP A 94 -12.64 12.59 -0.90
N LEU A 95 -12.43 11.27 -1.05
CA LEU A 95 -12.44 10.60 -2.35
C LEU A 95 -13.74 10.83 -3.12
N ARG A 96 -14.89 10.76 -2.45
CA ARG A 96 -16.20 10.95 -3.10
C ARG A 96 -16.32 12.34 -3.74
N ALA A 97 -15.79 13.37 -3.08
CA ALA A 97 -15.87 14.75 -3.56
C ALA A 97 -14.98 15.01 -4.77
N THR A 98 -14.01 14.14 -5.07
CA THR A 98 -13.13 14.29 -6.25
C THR A 98 -13.81 13.93 -7.57
N GLY A 99 -14.91 13.17 -7.54
CA GLY A 99 -15.53 12.64 -8.77
C GLY A 99 -14.68 11.61 -9.53
N LEU A 100 -13.52 11.19 -9.00
CA LEU A 100 -12.58 10.31 -9.70
C LEU A 100 -13.04 8.87 -9.84
N ILE A 101 -14.10 8.46 -9.14
CA ILE A 101 -14.66 7.10 -9.23
C ILE A 101 -15.87 7.15 -10.16
N THR A 102 -15.65 6.72 -11.41
CA THR A 102 -16.66 6.63 -12.46
C THR A 102 -16.65 5.22 -13.07
N SER A 103 -17.55 4.94 -14.01
CA SER A 103 -17.60 3.66 -14.74
C SER A 103 -16.36 3.39 -15.60
N SER A 104 -15.58 4.41 -15.95
CA SER A 104 -14.33 4.28 -16.71
C SER A 104 -13.08 4.24 -15.80
N SER A 105 -13.25 4.42 -14.50
CA SER A 105 -12.13 4.47 -13.55
C SER A 105 -11.54 3.09 -13.28
N ARG A 106 -10.22 2.99 -13.35
CA ARG A 106 -9.47 1.79 -12.96
C ARG A 106 -9.18 1.84 -11.46
N ALA A 107 -10.21 1.58 -10.66
CA ALA A 107 -10.11 1.59 -9.20
C ALA A 107 -9.70 0.22 -8.66
N HIS A 108 -8.76 0.21 -7.70
CA HIS A 108 -8.41 -0.97 -6.93
C HIS A 108 -8.80 -0.74 -5.47
N TYR A 109 -9.68 -1.60 -4.96
CA TYR A 109 -10.07 -1.60 -3.56
C TYR A 109 -9.21 -2.57 -2.78
N ARG A 110 -8.72 -2.14 -1.63
CA ARG A 110 -7.88 -2.95 -0.76
C ARG A 110 -8.33 -2.80 0.66
N ILE A 111 -8.50 -3.95 1.31
CA ILE A 111 -8.80 -4.04 2.72
C ILE A 111 -7.59 -4.70 3.38
N GLN A 112 -7.08 -4.07 4.43
CA GLN A 112 -6.06 -4.66 5.27
C GLN A 112 -6.72 -5.08 6.59
N LEU A 113 -6.35 -6.27 7.06
CA LEU A 113 -6.93 -6.87 8.27
C LEU A 113 -5.81 -7.18 9.25
N ALA A 114 -6.02 -6.79 10.50
CA ALA A 114 -5.13 -7.09 11.62
C ALA A 114 -5.93 -7.76 12.73
N GLY A 115 -5.38 -8.82 13.33
CA GLY A 115 -6.06 -9.61 14.35
C GLY A 115 -5.23 -10.81 14.79
N THR A 116 -5.81 -11.66 15.63
CA THR A 116 -5.16 -12.90 16.05
C THR A 116 -5.00 -13.86 14.87
N ARG A 117 -4.00 -14.74 14.94
CA ARG A 117 -3.74 -15.73 13.88
C ARG A 117 -4.96 -16.61 13.61
N ASP A 118 -5.66 -17.03 14.65
CA ASP A 118 -6.84 -17.91 14.53
C ASP A 118 -8.02 -17.18 13.89
N ALA A 119 -8.26 -15.92 14.25
CA ALA A 119 -9.31 -15.12 13.64
C ALA A 119 -9.03 -14.86 12.15
N LEU A 120 -7.79 -14.52 11.80
CA LEU A 120 -7.37 -14.31 10.41
C LEU A 120 -7.47 -15.61 9.59
N ASN A 121 -7.08 -16.75 10.16
CA ASN A 121 -7.22 -18.06 9.51
C ASN A 121 -8.68 -18.46 9.29
N ALA A 122 -9.55 -18.24 10.29
CA ALA A 122 -10.97 -18.51 10.17
C ALA A 122 -11.62 -17.63 9.09
N PHE A 123 -11.28 -16.33 9.07
CA PHE A 123 -11.75 -15.41 8.04
C PHE A 123 -11.24 -15.79 6.64
N SER A 124 -9.98 -16.19 6.51
CA SER A 124 -9.43 -16.67 5.23
C SER A 124 -10.19 -17.89 4.72
N LYS A 125 -10.46 -18.88 5.58
CA LYS A 125 -11.24 -20.08 5.21
C LYS A 125 -12.68 -19.75 4.84
N TRP A 126 -13.28 -18.75 5.47
CA TRP A 126 -14.61 -18.28 5.11
C TRP A 126 -14.59 -17.61 3.73
N LEU A 127 -13.59 -16.76 3.45
CA LEU A 127 -13.40 -16.14 2.13
C LEU A 127 -13.19 -17.16 1.01
N ASP A 128 -12.48 -18.27 1.26
CA ASP A 128 -12.25 -19.33 0.26
C ASP A 128 -13.53 -20.00 -0.24
N ARG A 129 -14.60 -19.92 0.54
CA ARG A 129 -15.91 -20.50 0.17
C ARG A 129 -16.78 -19.53 -0.62
N GLN A 130 -16.36 -18.28 -0.74
CA GLN A 130 -17.08 -17.25 -1.47
C GLN A 130 -16.44 -17.07 -2.83
N ASP A 131 -17.25 -17.00 -3.88
CA ASP A 131 -16.78 -16.63 -5.21
C ASP A 131 -16.91 -15.11 -5.39
N PHE A 132 -15.84 -14.40 -5.04
CA PHE A 132 -15.70 -12.98 -5.35
C PHE A 132 -14.83 -12.83 -6.60
N GLY A 133 -15.46 -12.63 -7.75
CA GLY A 133 -14.75 -12.35 -8.99
C GLY A 133 -13.77 -11.18 -8.83
N GLY A 134 -12.51 -11.38 -9.22
CA GLY A 134 -11.46 -10.35 -9.16
C GLY A 134 -10.83 -10.11 -7.78
N LEU A 135 -11.15 -10.93 -6.77
CA LEU A 135 -10.49 -10.88 -5.47
C LEU A 135 -9.07 -11.45 -5.55
N GLU A 136 -8.07 -10.63 -5.26
CA GLU A 136 -6.69 -11.07 -5.07
C GLU A 136 -6.35 -11.09 -3.57
N ARG A 137 -5.93 -12.26 -3.05
CA ARG A 137 -5.50 -12.40 -1.66
C ARG A 137 -3.98 -12.35 -1.57
N ARG A 138 -3.47 -11.64 -0.57
CA ARG A 138 -2.06 -11.69 -0.18
C ARG A 138 -1.95 -11.91 1.32
N SER A 139 -1.44 -13.07 1.73
CA SER A 139 -1.06 -13.33 3.12
C SER A 139 0.46 -13.36 3.28
N LEU A 140 0.95 -13.21 4.52
CA LEU A 140 2.38 -13.37 4.83
C LEU A 140 2.90 -14.79 4.51
N GLN A 141 1.99 -15.76 4.46
CA GLN A 141 2.31 -17.16 4.17
C GLN A 141 2.52 -17.36 2.66
N ASP A 142 1.79 -16.62 1.82
CA ASP A 142 1.92 -16.63 0.35
C ASP A 142 3.19 -15.91 -0.14
N ALA A 143 3.79 -15.05 0.70
CA ALA A 143 5.07 -14.40 0.41
C ALA A 143 6.29 -15.31 0.68
N GLN A 144 6.10 -16.48 1.30
CA GLN A 144 7.18 -17.42 1.68
C GLN A 144 7.08 -18.87 1.17
N PRO A 145 6.47 -19.20 0.01
CA PRO A 145 6.61 -20.56 -0.54
C PRO A 145 8.08 -20.91 -0.83
N SER A 146 8.91 -19.91 -1.16
CA SER A 146 10.35 -20.06 -1.36
C SER A 146 11.12 -20.43 -0.09
N VAL A 147 10.72 -19.93 1.08
CA VAL A 147 11.36 -20.26 2.37
C VAL A 147 10.96 -21.65 2.85
N ARG A 148 9.70 -22.05 2.65
CA ARG A 148 9.26 -23.43 2.94
C ARG A 148 9.97 -24.45 2.04
N THR A 149 10.09 -24.16 0.74
CA THR A 149 10.84 -25.00 -0.20
C THR A 149 12.33 -25.08 0.15
N ALA A 150 12.94 -23.98 0.62
CA ALA A 150 14.34 -23.98 1.05
C ALA A 150 14.56 -24.82 2.32
N LEU A 151 13.64 -24.78 3.29
CA LEU A 151 13.67 -25.58 4.50
C LEU A 151 13.36 -27.07 4.24
N GLU A 152 12.40 -27.39 3.36
CA GLU A 152 12.09 -28.76 2.92
C GLU A 152 13.28 -29.38 2.16
N ARG A 153 13.98 -28.61 1.32
CA ARG A 153 15.21 -29.07 0.66
C ARG A 153 16.37 -29.24 1.64
N ALA A 154 16.54 -28.35 2.62
CA ALA A 154 17.59 -28.51 3.63
C ALA A 154 17.35 -29.75 4.52
N SER A 155 16.09 -30.06 4.84
CA SER A 155 15.73 -31.26 5.61
C SER A 155 15.86 -32.56 4.80
N SER A 156 15.72 -32.53 3.47
CA SER A 156 16.02 -33.71 2.64
C SER A 156 17.52 -34.08 2.62
N PHE A 157 18.42 -33.12 2.83
CA PHE A 157 19.87 -33.38 2.92
C PHE A 157 20.30 -33.91 4.30
N LEU A 158 19.56 -33.59 5.37
CA LEU A 158 19.86 -34.06 6.74
C LEU A 158 19.22 -35.42 7.07
N GLY A 159 18.26 -35.89 6.26
CA GLY A 159 17.66 -37.22 6.41
C GLY A 159 18.53 -38.40 5.94
N TRP A 160 19.71 -38.14 5.34
CA TRP A 160 20.57 -39.18 4.73
C TRP A 160 21.89 -39.43 5.49
N GLN A 161 22.08 -38.89 6.69
CA GLN A 161 23.25 -39.20 7.54
C GLN A 161 22.91 -40.02 8.80
N ALA A 162 21.82 -40.78 8.78
CA ALA A 162 21.59 -41.82 9.78
C ALA A 162 21.56 -43.21 9.13
N CYS A 163 22.59 -44.00 9.48
CA CYS A 163 22.78 -45.44 9.30
C CYS A 163 23.35 -46.00 7.98
N ARG A 164 24.63 -46.44 8.07
CA ARG A 164 25.22 -47.78 7.78
C ARG A 164 26.64 -47.59 7.21
N TRP A 165 27.73 -48.17 7.72
CA TRP A 165 28.00 -49.21 8.74
C TRP A 165 29.23 -48.80 9.55
#